data_AF-A0A7C3U3X6-F1
#
_entry.id   AF-A0A7C3U3X6-F1
#
_cell.length_a   1.000
_cell.length_b   1.000
_cell.length_c   1.000
_cell.angle_alpha   90.00
_cell.angle_beta   90.00
_cell.angle_gamma   90.00
#
_symmetry.space_group_name_H-M   'P 1'
#
loop_
_entity.id
_entity.type
_entity.pdbx_description
1 polymer ?
#
loop_
_entity_poly.entity_id
_entity_poly.type
_entity_poly.pdbx_seq_one_letter_code
_entity_poly.pdbx_strand_id
1 'polypeptide(L)'
;MKILRSQYLSDGKGFNDGRLVDLIRIEREEDFDALLDHILKSGYYDSAYFREHISYEEDRVKFDAFFLSAMIRLLRPQRILEVGCGRGDVLALLAAKRRLHLCGVEFSPDILAQTWPHLKGKLERGDVRQVCGRLASFSIRFDTFCAFDFWEHLLPRRLDEYIEALVALAEKDALFFFTIPAFGEDRIFGEIFPLEVEENRDRFERRLPFLYLNAESIDPPIPAQGHLIWAHSEWWEKQFRKHGLIRLEELEKRMHRLFDEHLFYARKSFYLFSLDTFQARRRVQGLLRKGPNYFRKWKIFVDLTEEICRLEESLGGTLIDQKELKATVHHAEVEANTEVKGRIERWIWGTAERKGQSGLLGPLRLFLEHWAYRFWEGYLTRYKRRRYPPAVG
;
A
#
# COMPACT_ATOMS: atom_id res chain seq x y z
N MET A 1 9.92 -28.05 -16.02
CA MET A 1 9.65 -27.78 -14.59
C MET A 1 9.99 -29.02 -13.76
N LYS A 2 10.68 -28.84 -12.63
CA LYS A 2 11.09 -29.94 -11.73
C LYS A 2 10.89 -29.56 -10.26
N ILE A 3 10.44 -30.51 -9.44
CA ILE A 3 10.42 -30.37 -7.97
C ILE A 3 11.77 -30.81 -7.40
N LEU A 4 12.33 -30.00 -6.51
CA LEU A 4 13.59 -30.22 -5.83
C LEU A 4 13.39 -30.04 -4.33
N ARG A 5 14.07 -30.84 -3.52
CA ARG A 5 14.13 -30.61 -2.07
C ARG A 5 15.39 -29.83 -1.76
N SER A 6 15.25 -28.75 -1.00
CA SER A 6 16.33 -27.88 -0.54
C SER A 6 16.10 -27.49 0.92
N GLN A 7 16.75 -26.43 1.36
CA GLN A 7 16.58 -25.80 2.66
C GLN A 7 16.66 -24.28 2.50
N TYR A 8 15.91 -23.58 3.35
CA TYR A 8 16.14 -22.15 3.52
C TYR A 8 17.59 -21.91 3.96
N LEU A 9 18.12 -20.73 3.67
CA LEU A 9 19.40 -20.31 4.24
C LEU A 9 19.32 -20.32 5.78
N SER A 10 20.48 -20.30 6.46
CA SER A 10 20.56 -20.34 7.93
C SER A 10 21.25 -19.10 8.50
N ASP A 11 21.01 -17.94 7.89
CA ASP A 11 21.62 -16.66 8.29
C ASP A 11 20.77 -15.85 9.29
N GLY A 12 19.60 -16.37 9.69
CA GLY A 12 18.71 -15.76 10.67
C GLY A 12 17.89 -14.59 10.14
N LYS A 13 17.93 -14.28 8.83
CA LYS A 13 17.11 -13.23 8.23
C LYS A 13 15.76 -13.77 7.77
N GLY A 14 14.66 -13.11 8.16
CA GLY A 14 13.32 -13.48 7.68
C GLY A 14 12.98 -14.95 7.99
N PHE A 15 12.76 -15.77 6.95
CA PHE A 15 12.48 -17.20 7.06
C PHE A 15 13.73 -18.09 7.00
N ASN A 16 14.93 -17.52 7.04
CA ASN A 16 16.20 -18.23 6.93
C ASN A 16 16.60 -18.94 8.23
N ASP A 17 15.84 -19.97 8.58
CA ASP A 17 16.02 -20.82 9.77
C ASP A 17 16.65 -22.19 9.46
N GLY A 18 17.05 -22.44 8.21
CA GLY A 18 17.64 -23.72 7.78
C GLY A 18 16.65 -24.87 7.59
N ARG A 19 15.33 -24.65 7.76
CA ARG A 19 14.34 -25.72 7.55
C ARG A 19 14.30 -26.17 6.09
N LEU A 20 13.88 -27.41 5.89
CA LEU A 20 13.70 -27.98 4.55
C LEU A 20 12.55 -27.28 3.81
N VAL A 21 12.71 -27.12 2.50
CA VAL A 21 11.71 -26.53 1.61
C VAL A 21 11.70 -27.28 0.29
N ASP A 22 10.52 -27.49 -0.28
CA ASP A 22 10.38 -27.99 -1.64
C ASP A 22 10.35 -26.79 -2.60
N LEU A 23 11.14 -26.87 -3.67
CA LEU A 23 11.31 -25.83 -4.67
C LEU A 23 10.76 -26.30 -6.02
N ILE A 24 10.06 -25.41 -6.69
CA ILE A 24 9.70 -25.53 -8.10
C ILE A 24 10.80 -24.87 -8.91
N ARG A 25 11.56 -25.67 -9.65
CA ARG A 25 12.55 -25.17 -10.62
C ARG A 25 11.88 -24.93 -11.97
N ILE A 26 11.96 -23.67 -12.40
CA ILE A 26 11.65 -23.23 -13.75
C ILE A 26 12.83 -23.56 -14.67
N GLU A 27 12.59 -24.41 -15.66
CA GLU A 27 13.59 -24.83 -16.63
C GLU A 27 13.42 -24.10 -17.96
N ARG A 28 12.18 -23.74 -18.30
CA ARG A 28 11.82 -23.03 -19.52
C ARG A 28 10.69 -22.04 -19.24
N GLU A 29 10.51 -21.08 -20.15
CA GLU A 29 9.52 -20.03 -19.99
C GLU A 29 8.08 -20.55 -19.98
N GLU A 30 7.81 -21.64 -20.71
CA GLU A 30 6.50 -22.30 -20.74
C GLU A 30 6.11 -22.93 -19.39
N ASP A 31 7.08 -23.16 -18.50
CA ASP A 31 6.79 -23.65 -17.16
C ASP A 31 5.97 -22.63 -16.36
N PHE A 32 6.12 -21.32 -16.60
CA PHE A 32 5.27 -20.30 -15.96
C PHE A 32 3.81 -20.40 -16.41
N ASP A 33 3.56 -20.74 -17.69
CA ASP A 33 2.20 -20.95 -18.16
C ASP A 33 1.57 -22.19 -17.53
N ALA A 34 2.35 -23.27 -17.40
CA ALA A 34 1.90 -24.48 -16.72
C ALA A 34 1.54 -24.20 -15.26
N LEU A 35 2.36 -23.41 -14.54
CA LEU A 35 2.06 -22.99 -13.18
C LEU A 35 0.80 -22.13 -13.08
N LEU A 36 0.64 -21.16 -13.98
CA LEU A 36 -0.59 -20.36 -14.02
C LEU A 36 -1.82 -21.25 -14.29
N ASP A 37 -1.71 -22.20 -15.23
CA ASP A 37 -2.78 -23.15 -15.52
C ASP A 37 -3.11 -24.03 -14.32
N HIS A 38 -2.11 -24.49 -13.56
CA HIS A 38 -2.34 -25.22 -12.30
C HIS A 38 -3.07 -24.36 -11.26
N ILE A 39 -2.63 -23.12 -11.03
CA ILE A 39 -3.28 -22.16 -10.12
C ILE A 39 -4.76 -21.96 -10.50
N LEU A 40 -5.03 -21.75 -11.79
CA LEU A 40 -6.39 -21.51 -12.28
C LEU A 40 -7.27 -22.76 -12.19
N LYS A 41 -6.76 -23.94 -12.56
CA LYS A 41 -7.53 -25.19 -12.59
C LYS A 41 -7.77 -25.79 -11.21
N SER A 42 -6.86 -25.58 -10.26
CA SER A 42 -7.04 -26.06 -8.89
C SER A 42 -8.06 -25.22 -8.11
N GLY A 43 -8.47 -24.06 -8.64
CA GLY A 43 -9.24 -23.10 -7.87
C GLY A 43 -8.42 -22.48 -6.74
N TYR A 44 -7.10 -22.33 -6.91
CA TYR A 44 -6.23 -21.84 -5.84
C TYR A 44 -6.67 -20.51 -5.25
N TYR A 45 -7.37 -19.65 -6.01
CA TYR A 45 -7.94 -18.38 -5.53
C TYR A 45 -9.46 -18.44 -5.32
N ASP A 46 -9.97 -19.58 -4.85
CA ASP A 46 -11.37 -19.74 -4.48
C ASP A 46 -11.70 -19.16 -3.08
N SER A 47 -12.96 -19.25 -2.68
CA SER A 47 -13.39 -18.79 -1.36
C SER A 47 -12.72 -19.51 -0.17
N ALA A 48 -12.20 -20.73 -0.33
CA ALA A 48 -11.50 -21.43 0.74
C ALA A 48 -10.12 -20.80 0.96
N TYR A 49 -9.37 -20.56 -0.12
CA TYR A 49 -8.07 -19.90 -0.03
C TYR A 49 -8.14 -18.57 0.71
N PHE A 50 -9.09 -17.70 0.37
CA PHE A 50 -9.22 -16.39 1.02
C PHE A 50 -9.55 -16.52 2.51
N ARG A 51 -10.44 -17.46 2.88
CA ARG A 51 -10.77 -17.77 4.29
C ARG A 51 -9.56 -18.24 5.08
N GLU A 52 -8.73 -19.09 4.49
CA GLU A 52 -7.60 -19.72 5.19
C GLU A 52 -6.34 -18.84 5.23
N HIS A 53 -6.03 -18.13 4.14
CA HIS A 53 -4.70 -17.53 3.95
C HIS A 53 -4.68 -16.01 4.11
N ILE A 54 -5.84 -15.34 4.08
CA ILE A 54 -5.89 -13.88 3.98
C ILE A 54 -6.70 -13.25 5.14
N SER A 55 -6.83 -13.98 6.25
CA SER A 55 -7.59 -13.57 7.44
C SER A 55 -8.97 -13.02 7.06
N TYR A 56 -9.61 -13.65 6.09
CA TYR A 56 -10.86 -13.16 5.52
C TYR A 56 -12.00 -13.36 6.53
N GLU A 57 -12.72 -12.28 6.77
CA GLU A 57 -13.97 -12.27 7.52
C GLU A 57 -15.08 -11.71 6.60
N GLU A 58 -16.17 -12.44 6.46
CA GLU A 58 -17.24 -12.16 5.47
C GLU A 58 -17.81 -10.75 5.59
N ASP A 59 -17.91 -10.23 6.82
CA ASP A 59 -18.49 -8.91 7.10
C ASP A 59 -17.46 -7.88 7.58
N ARG A 60 -16.16 -8.19 7.53
CA ARG A 60 -15.13 -7.24 7.96
C ARG A 60 -14.07 -6.96 6.91
N VAL A 61 -13.69 -5.70 6.77
CA VAL A 61 -12.50 -5.32 6.00
C VAL A 61 -11.25 -5.78 6.75
N LYS A 62 -10.22 -6.15 5.99
CA LYS A 62 -8.90 -6.36 6.59
C LYS A 62 -8.39 -5.07 7.23
N PHE A 63 -7.74 -5.20 8.38
CA PHE A 63 -7.26 -4.02 9.09
C PHE A 63 -6.18 -3.25 8.31
N ASP A 64 -5.35 -3.92 7.51
CA ASP A 64 -4.36 -3.25 6.64
C ASP A 64 -4.99 -2.35 5.58
N ALA A 65 -6.22 -2.67 5.12
CA ALA A 65 -6.96 -1.84 4.19
C ALA A 65 -7.20 -0.42 4.74
N PHE A 66 -7.29 -0.25 6.08
CA PHE A 66 -7.38 1.06 6.71
C PHE A 66 -6.12 1.90 6.43
N PHE A 67 -4.94 1.32 6.62
CA PHE A 67 -3.67 2.02 6.40
C PHE A 67 -3.42 2.31 4.92
N LEU A 68 -3.69 1.33 4.04
CA LEU A 68 -3.59 1.52 2.59
C LEU A 68 -4.54 2.62 2.10
N SER A 69 -5.78 2.64 2.59
CA SER A 69 -6.75 3.71 2.29
C SER A 69 -6.26 5.08 2.76
N ALA A 70 -5.67 5.16 3.95
CA ALA A 70 -5.12 6.41 4.48
C ALA A 70 -3.91 6.91 3.67
N MET A 71 -3.03 5.99 3.26
CA MET A 71 -1.90 6.25 2.38
C MET A 71 -2.37 6.80 1.02
N ILE A 72 -3.37 6.17 0.39
CA ILE A 72 -3.98 6.66 -0.85
C ILE A 72 -4.58 8.06 -0.65
N ARG A 73 -5.29 8.32 0.46
CA ARG A 73 -5.87 9.65 0.75
C ARG A 73 -4.81 10.75 0.83
N LEU A 74 -3.59 10.45 1.28
CA LEU A 74 -2.48 11.42 1.29
C LEU A 74 -2.07 11.84 -0.13
N LEU A 75 -2.25 10.97 -1.13
CA LEU A 75 -2.00 11.25 -2.55
C LEU A 75 -3.06 12.17 -3.17
N ARG A 76 -4.16 12.42 -2.45
CA ARG A 76 -5.28 13.30 -2.85
C ARG A 76 -5.90 12.93 -4.21
N PRO A 77 -6.31 11.66 -4.39
CA PRO A 77 -6.90 11.20 -5.63
C PRO A 77 -8.24 11.88 -5.92
N GLN A 78 -8.63 11.88 -7.19
CA GLN A 78 -9.99 12.18 -7.65
C GLN A 78 -10.61 10.97 -8.34
N ARG A 79 -9.80 10.20 -9.08
CA ARG A 79 -10.21 9.03 -9.87
C ARG A 79 -9.21 7.90 -9.65
N ILE A 80 -9.65 6.83 -9.01
CA ILE A 80 -8.80 5.72 -8.59
C ILE A 80 -9.10 4.48 -9.44
N LEU A 81 -8.04 3.82 -9.88
CA LEU A 81 -8.07 2.45 -10.39
C LEU A 81 -7.27 1.55 -9.46
N GLU A 82 -7.91 0.54 -8.88
CA GLU A 82 -7.23 -0.54 -8.15
C GLU A 82 -7.22 -1.82 -8.99
N VAL A 83 -6.06 -2.41 -9.24
CA VAL A 83 -5.93 -3.68 -9.96
C VAL A 83 -5.62 -4.82 -9.00
N GLY A 84 -6.24 -5.98 -9.22
CA GLY A 84 -6.23 -7.07 -8.25
C GLY A 84 -6.92 -6.65 -6.97
N CYS A 85 -8.09 -6.00 -7.07
CA CYS A 85 -8.74 -5.39 -5.91
C CYS A 85 -9.36 -6.41 -4.93
N GLY A 86 -9.41 -7.70 -5.29
CA GLY A 86 -10.12 -8.70 -4.53
C GLY A 86 -11.57 -8.29 -4.29
N ARG A 87 -12.03 -8.37 -3.03
CA ARG A 87 -13.37 -7.92 -2.60
C ARG A 87 -13.53 -6.38 -2.65
N GLY A 88 -12.43 -5.65 -2.81
CA GLY A 88 -12.39 -4.20 -2.82
C GLY A 88 -12.39 -3.57 -1.42
N ASP A 89 -11.75 -4.18 -0.42
CA ASP A 89 -11.75 -3.66 0.97
C ASP A 89 -11.17 -2.24 1.06
N VAL A 90 -10.10 -1.95 0.33
CA VAL A 90 -9.53 -0.58 0.23
C VAL A 90 -10.53 0.36 -0.48
N LEU A 91 -11.10 -0.08 -1.61
CA LEU A 91 -12.13 0.71 -2.30
C LEU A 91 -13.36 0.95 -1.44
N ALA A 92 -13.77 0.02 -0.59
CA ALA A 92 -14.94 0.14 0.28
C ALA A 92 -14.76 1.27 1.29
N LEU A 93 -13.56 1.36 1.88
CA LEU A 93 -13.16 2.42 2.79
C LEU A 93 -12.98 3.78 2.09
N LEU A 94 -12.52 3.78 0.84
CA LEU A 94 -12.44 5.01 0.03
C LEU A 94 -13.82 5.47 -0.44
N ALA A 95 -14.74 4.55 -0.72
CA ALA A 95 -16.09 4.83 -1.20
C ALA A 95 -16.98 5.52 -0.16
N ALA A 96 -16.65 5.39 1.14
CA ALA A 96 -17.33 6.11 2.21
C ALA A 96 -17.30 7.64 2.00
N LYS A 97 -16.35 8.14 1.20
CA LYS A 97 -16.26 9.53 0.77
C LYS A 97 -16.94 9.75 -0.59
N ARG A 98 -18.05 10.49 -0.59
CA ARG A 98 -18.92 10.75 -1.77
C ARG A 98 -18.28 11.43 -3.00
N ARG A 99 -17.01 11.81 -2.99
CA ARG A 99 -16.37 12.61 -4.06
C ARG A 99 -15.30 11.86 -4.87
N LEU A 100 -15.07 10.58 -4.61
CA LEU A 100 -14.08 9.79 -5.34
C LEU A 100 -14.78 8.96 -6.42
N HIS A 101 -14.24 9.00 -7.64
CA HIS A 101 -14.57 8.03 -8.67
C HIS A 101 -13.65 6.82 -8.49
N LEU A 102 -14.25 5.65 -8.31
CA LEU A 102 -13.51 4.43 -8.00
C LEU A 102 -13.80 3.41 -9.09
N CYS A 103 -12.77 2.71 -9.52
CA CYS A 103 -12.85 1.53 -10.35
C CYS A 103 -11.92 0.47 -9.74
N GLY A 104 -12.41 -0.75 -9.56
CA GLY A 104 -11.56 -1.89 -9.22
C GLY A 104 -11.59 -2.92 -10.35
N VAL A 105 -10.50 -3.64 -10.53
CA VAL A 105 -10.41 -4.75 -11.49
C VAL A 105 -10.03 -6.02 -10.75
N GLU A 106 -10.84 -7.05 -10.93
CA GLU A 106 -10.62 -8.37 -10.33
C GLU A 106 -10.95 -9.47 -11.36
N PHE A 107 -10.14 -10.52 -11.38
CA PHE A 107 -10.34 -11.65 -12.29
C PHE A 107 -11.30 -12.69 -11.71
N SER A 108 -11.21 -12.96 -10.39
CA SER A 108 -11.93 -14.03 -9.73
C SER A 108 -13.44 -13.73 -9.59
N PRO A 109 -14.33 -14.53 -10.21
CA PRO A 109 -15.78 -14.37 -10.03
C PRO A 109 -16.22 -14.61 -8.58
N ASP A 110 -15.62 -15.56 -7.89
CA ASP A 110 -16.02 -15.97 -6.54
C ASP A 110 -15.72 -14.86 -5.52
N ILE A 111 -14.64 -14.13 -5.74
CA ILE A 111 -14.29 -12.97 -4.92
C ILE A 111 -15.16 -11.77 -5.23
N LEU A 112 -15.47 -11.55 -6.50
CA LEU A 112 -16.42 -10.50 -6.89
C LEU A 112 -17.83 -10.76 -6.35
N ALA A 113 -18.24 -12.02 -6.17
CA ALA A 113 -19.52 -12.36 -5.54
C ALA A 113 -19.60 -11.90 -4.07
N GLN A 114 -18.45 -11.70 -3.42
CA GLN A 114 -18.34 -11.25 -2.02
C GLN A 114 -18.18 -9.73 -1.91
N THR A 115 -18.17 -8.99 -3.03
CA THR A 115 -17.97 -7.54 -3.06
C THR A 115 -18.92 -6.78 -2.14
N TRP A 116 -18.38 -5.75 -1.47
CA TRP A 116 -19.17 -4.85 -0.63
C TRP A 116 -20.39 -4.25 -1.36
N PRO A 117 -21.59 -4.24 -0.76
CA PRO A 117 -22.81 -3.78 -1.43
C PRO A 117 -22.72 -2.37 -2.05
N HIS A 118 -22.05 -1.43 -1.37
CA HIS A 118 -21.87 -0.04 -1.84
C HIS A 118 -20.79 0.14 -2.92
N LEU A 119 -20.12 -0.94 -3.31
CA LEU A 119 -19.21 -1.00 -4.46
C LEU A 119 -19.87 -1.62 -5.70
N LYS A 120 -21.14 -2.04 -5.63
CA LYS A 120 -21.85 -2.58 -6.79
C LYS A 120 -21.79 -1.62 -7.99
N GLY A 121 -21.35 -2.13 -9.13
CA GLY A 121 -21.15 -1.35 -10.36
C GLY A 121 -19.87 -0.50 -10.40
N LYS A 122 -18.98 -0.62 -9.41
CA LYS A 122 -17.66 0.03 -9.40
C LYS A 122 -16.51 -0.94 -9.67
N LEU A 123 -16.78 -2.25 -9.67
CA LEU A 123 -15.79 -3.28 -9.96
C LEU A 123 -16.05 -3.86 -11.34
N GLU A 124 -14.97 -4.09 -12.07
CA GLU A 124 -14.94 -4.68 -13.40
C GLU A 124 -14.31 -6.07 -13.31
N ARG A 125 -14.99 -7.07 -13.89
CA ARG A 125 -14.47 -8.43 -13.99
C ARG A 125 -13.61 -8.59 -15.24
N GLY A 126 -12.42 -9.17 -15.09
CA GLY A 126 -11.67 -9.73 -16.21
C GLY A 126 -10.16 -9.50 -16.13
N ASP A 127 -9.47 -9.88 -17.20
CA ASP A 127 -8.04 -9.61 -17.36
C ASP A 127 -7.79 -8.09 -17.41
N VAL A 128 -6.82 -7.62 -16.62
CA VAL A 128 -6.53 -6.18 -16.47
C VAL A 128 -6.29 -5.50 -17.83
N ARG A 129 -5.59 -6.14 -18.77
CA ARG A 129 -5.34 -5.56 -20.10
C ARG A 129 -6.63 -5.34 -20.88
N GLN A 130 -7.54 -6.31 -20.85
CA GLN A 130 -8.82 -6.23 -21.55
C GLN A 130 -9.73 -5.16 -20.94
N VAL A 131 -9.83 -5.12 -19.60
CA VAL A 131 -10.61 -4.11 -18.88
C VAL A 131 -10.03 -2.72 -19.15
N CYS A 132 -8.70 -2.56 -19.08
CA CYS A 132 -8.06 -1.29 -19.35
C CYS A 132 -8.26 -0.83 -20.79
N GLY A 133 -8.14 -1.73 -21.77
CA GLY A 133 -8.44 -1.42 -23.17
C GLY A 133 -9.89 -0.96 -23.38
N ARG A 134 -10.85 -1.60 -22.71
CA ARG A 134 -12.27 -1.18 -22.72
C ARG A 134 -12.44 0.21 -22.10
N LEU A 135 -11.90 0.46 -20.91
CA LEU A 135 -11.95 1.78 -20.26
C LEU A 135 -11.30 2.86 -21.12
N ALA A 136 -10.18 2.54 -21.78
CA ALA A 136 -9.48 3.46 -22.67
C ALA A 136 -10.35 3.86 -23.85
N SER A 137 -11.11 2.92 -24.42
CA SER A 137 -12.04 3.16 -25.54
C SER A 137 -13.18 4.12 -25.16
N PHE A 138 -13.56 4.18 -23.88
CA PHE A 138 -14.51 5.15 -23.35
C PHE A 138 -13.88 6.48 -22.92
N SER A 139 -12.60 6.71 -23.24
CA SER A 139 -11.83 7.89 -22.81
C SER A 139 -11.80 8.07 -21.28
N ILE A 140 -11.97 6.98 -20.52
CA ILE A 140 -11.83 6.99 -19.07
C ILE A 140 -10.33 7.08 -18.74
N ARG A 141 -9.99 7.94 -17.79
CA ARG A 141 -8.63 8.14 -17.28
C ARG A 141 -8.63 8.20 -15.75
N PHE A 142 -7.48 7.94 -15.14
CA PHE A 142 -7.30 7.91 -13.68
C PHE A 142 -6.10 8.73 -13.24
N ASP A 143 -6.21 9.37 -12.08
CA ASP A 143 -5.14 10.18 -11.50
C ASP A 143 -4.41 9.43 -10.37
N THR A 144 -4.90 8.28 -9.95
CA THR A 144 -4.24 7.42 -8.96
C THR A 144 -4.49 5.96 -9.28
N PHE A 145 -3.42 5.19 -9.31
CA PHE A 145 -3.43 3.75 -9.53
C PHE A 145 -2.90 3.06 -8.28
N CYS A 146 -3.52 1.96 -7.87
CA CYS A 146 -2.99 1.11 -6.83
C CYS A 146 -3.07 -0.36 -7.20
N ALA A 147 -2.14 -1.14 -6.68
CA ALA A 147 -2.03 -2.58 -6.89
C ALA A 147 -1.34 -3.15 -5.65
N PHE A 148 -2.03 -4.03 -4.93
CA PHE A 148 -1.56 -4.55 -3.66
C PHE A 148 -1.38 -6.05 -3.75
N ASP A 149 -0.12 -6.50 -3.83
CA ASP A 149 0.25 -7.90 -4.04
C ASP A 149 -0.43 -8.49 -5.28
N PHE A 150 -0.20 -7.82 -6.40
CA PHE A 150 -0.79 -8.17 -7.70
C PHE A 150 0.28 -8.53 -8.73
N TRP A 151 1.39 -7.79 -8.75
CA TRP A 151 2.39 -7.84 -9.80
C TRP A 151 3.12 -9.18 -9.87
N GLU A 152 3.35 -9.80 -8.71
CA GLU A 152 3.99 -11.09 -8.52
C GLU A 152 3.16 -12.26 -9.03
N HIS A 153 1.87 -12.08 -9.25
CA HIS A 153 0.95 -13.11 -9.78
C HIS A 153 0.88 -13.12 -11.31
N LEU A 154 1.56 -12.19 -11.97
CA LEU A 154 1.56 -12.08 -13.43
C LEU A 154 2.59 -13.01 -14.06
N LEU A 155 2.38 -13.36 -15.33
CA LEU A 155 3.41 -14.03 -16.11
C LEU A 155 4.56 -13.05 -16.39
N PRO A 156 5.83 -13.41 -16.10
CA PRO A 156 6.97 -12.50 -16.30
C PRO A 156 7.03 -11.89 -17.70
N ARG A 157 6.76 -12.69 -18.74
CA ARG A 157 6.84 -12.27 -20.15
C ARG A 157 5.73 -11.33 -20.59
N ARG A 158 4.62 -11.28 -19.85
CA ARG A 158 3.46 -10.42 -20.15
C ARG A 158 3.43 -9.17 -19.28
N LEU A 159 4.34 -9.04 -18.31
CA LEU A 159 4.36 -7.93 -17.37
C LEU A 159 4.35 -6.56 -18.08
N ASP A 160 5.11 -6.43 -19.17
CA ASP A 160 5.14 -5.21 -19.98
C ASP A 160 3.75 -4.80 -20.47
N GLU A 161 2.96 -5.75 -20.97
CA GLU A 161 1.62 -5.48 -21.51
C GLU A 161 0.65 -4.98 -20.41
N TYR A 162 0.78 -5.48 -19.18
CA TYR A 162 -0.02 -5.01 -18.04
C TYR A 162 0.37 -3.58 -17.64
N ILE A 163 1.66 -3.26 -17.60
CA ILE A 163 2.14 -1.92 -17.26
C ILE A 163 1.71 -0.93 -18.34
N GLU A 164 1.88 -1.26 -19.63
CA GLU A 164 1.44 -0.44 -20.76
C GLU A 164 -0.06 -0.13 -20.69
N ALA A 165 -0.88 -1.13 -20.37
CA ALA A 165 -2.32 -0.97 -20.25
C ALA A 165 -2.72 0.04 -19.15
N LEU A 166 -2.02 0.05 -18.00
CA LEU A 166 -2.26 1.05 -16.95
C LEU A 166 -1.76 2.43 -17.34
N VAL A 167 -0.56 2.52 -17.92
CA VAL A 167 0.02 3.79 -18.36
C VAL A 167 -0.87 4.45 -19.44
N ALA A 168 -1.50 3.68 -20.32
CA ALA A 168 -2.43 4.20 -21.33
C ALA A 168 -3.69 4.85 -20.74
N LEU A 169 -4.09 4.48 -19.52
CA LEU A 169 -5.21 5.07 -18.78
C LEU A 169 -4.82 6.25 -17.90
N ALA A 170 -3.53 6.53 -17.76
CA ALA A 170 -3.05 7.51 -16.81
C ALA A 170 -3.31 8.95 -17.26
N GLU A 171 -3.85 9.75 -16.34
CA GLU A 171 -3.80 11.20 -16.45
C GLU A 171 -2.34 11.69 -16.42
N LYS A 172 -2.09 12.88 -16.96
CA LYS A 172 -0.72 13.44 -16.99
C LYS A 172 -0.11 13.59 -15.60
N ASP A 173 -0.90 13.82 -14.57
CA ASP A 173 -0.46 13.91 -13.18
C ASP A 173 -0.72 12.66 -12.34
N ALA A 174 -0.89 11.51 -13.00
CA ALA A 174 -1.14 10.25 -12.32
C ALA A 174 0.00 9.86 -11.37
N LEU A 175 -0.39 9.28 -10.24
CA LEU A 175 0.49 8.63 -9.27
C LEU A 175 0.16 7.15 -9.20
N PHE A 176 1.16 6.32 -8.99
CA PHE A 176 1.03 4.87 -8.89
C PHE A 176 1.55 4.43 -7.54
N PHE A 177 0.78 3.64 -6.80
CA PHE A 177 1.13 3.14 -5.48
C PHE A 177 1.00 1.62 -5.44
N PHE A 178 2.15 0.93 -5.38
CA PHE A 178 2.21 -0.52 -5.50
C PHE A 178 2.83 -1.13 -4.25
N THR A 179 2.26 -2.23 -3.73
CA THR A 179 2.99 -3.15 -2.83
C THR A 179 3.42 -4.36 -3.63
N ILE A 180 4.69 -4.75 -3.50
CA ILE A 180 5.30 -5.83 -4.28
C ILE A 180 6.29 -6.56 -3.38
N PRO A 181 6.25 -7.90 -3.25
CA PRO A 181 7.29 -8.64 -2.56
C PRO A 181 8.61 -8.51 -3.34
N ALA A 182 9.48 -7.63 -2.87
CA ALA A 182 10.72 -7.29 -3.54
C ALA A 182 11.92 -7.75 -2.72
N PHE A 183 12.70 -8.64 -3.31
CA PHE A 183 13.83 -9.27 -2.65
C PHE A 183 15.07 -8.35 -2.63
N GLY A 184 15.90 -8.53 -1.59
CA GLY A 184 17.16 -7.84 -1.38
C GLY A 184 17.04 -6.41 -0.88
N GLU A 185 18.18 -5.72 -0.81
CA GLU A 185 18.26 -4.36 -0.28
C GLU A 185 17.62 -3.34 -1.22
N ASP A 186 16.73 -2.53 -0.66
CA ASP A 186 16.19 -1.34 -1.30
C ASP A 186 16.68 -0.06 -0.60
N ARG A 187 16.97 0.97 -1.39
CA ARG A 187 17.52 2.25 -0.90
C ARG A 187 16.52 3.11 -0.09
N ILE A 188 15.25 2.74 -0.05
CA ILE A 188 14.18 3.46 0.64
C ILE A 188 13.74 2.71 1.89
N PHE A 189 13.40 1.43 1.75
CA PHE A 189 12.81 0.62 2.82
C PHE A 189 13.74 -0.48 3.37
N GLY A 190 14.97 -0.57 2.88
CA GLY A 190 15.94 -1.58 3.31
C GLY A 190 15.62 -2.97 2.73
N GLU A 191 16.03 -4.02 3.43
CA GLU A 191 15.76 -5.41 3.05
C GLU A 191 14.52 -5.93 3.78
N ILE A 192 13.40 -6.04 3.06
CA ILE A 192 12.15 -6.65 3.58
C ILE A 192 12.08 -8.14 3.25
N PHE A 193 12.60 -8.57 2.10
CA PHE A 193 12.63 -9.98 1.72
C PHE A 193 14.08 -10.37 1.42
N PRO A 194 14.79 -11.04 2.35
CA PRO A 194 16.16 -11.47 2.10
C PRO A 194 16.19 -12.60 1.06
N LEU A 195 17.38 -12.92 0.53
CA LEU A 195 17.54 -14.16 -0.24
C LEU A 195 17.17 -15.35 0.66
N GLU A 196 16.26 -16.21 0.20
CA GLU A 196 15.74 -17.32 1.02
C GLU A 196 16.44 -18.66 0.78
N VAL A 197 16.91 -18.93 -0.43
CA VAL A 197 17.50 -20.21 -0.84
C VAL A 197 18.74 -20.02 -1.72
N GLU A 198 19.72 -20.91 -1.57
CA GLU A 198 21.03 -20.82 -2.24
C GLU A 198 20.91 -20.91 -3.76
N GLU A 199 19.95 -21.68 -4.27
CA GLU A 199 19.71 -21.90 -5.69
C GLU A 199 19.39 -20.61 -6.45
N ASN A 200 18.90 -19.57 -5.76
CA ASN A 200 18.61 -18.27 -6.34
C ASN A 200 19.78 -17.28 -6.24
N ARG A 201 20.93 -17.63 -5.63
CA ARG A 201 22.05 -16.69 -5.39
C ARG A 201 22.54 -15.98 -6.66
N ASP A 202 22.83 -16.72 -7.73
CA ASP A 202 23.28 -16.12 -9.01
C ASP A 202 22.28 -15.10 -9.54
N ARG A 203 20.98 -15.44 -9.52
CA ARG A 203 19.91 -14.55 -9.99
C ARG A 203 19.76 -13.33 -9.08
N PHE A 204 19.87 -13.51 -7.77
CA PHE A 204 19.81 -12.45 -6.77
C PHE A 204 20.94 -11.43 -6.96
N GLU A 205 22.18 -11.90 -7.12
CA GLU A 205 23.36 -11.06 -7.35
C GLU A 205 23.27 -10.31 -8.69
N ARG A 206 22.72 -10.97 -9.72
CA ARG A 206 22.54 -10.39 -11.05
C ARG A 206 21.27 -9.54 -11.20
N ARG A 207 20.49 -9.38 -10.12
CA ARG A 207 19.23 -8.61 -10.12
C ARG A 207 18.24 -9.12 -11.17
N LEU A 208 18.12 -10.43 -11.31
CA LEU A 208 17.23 -11.12 -12.24
C LEU A 208 16.08 -11.80 -11.48
N PRO A 209 14.95 -12.09 -12.16
CA PRO A 209 13.90 -12.92 -11.59
C PRO A 209 14.44 -14.32 -11.25
N PHE A 210 13.96 -14.85 -10.14
CA PHE A 210 14.30 -16.15 -9.61
C PHE A 210 13.71 -17.26 -10.48
N LEU A 211 14.40 -18.39 -10.51
CA LEU A 211 13.95 -19.60 -11.22
C LEU A 211 13.59 -20.73 -10.26
N TYR A 212 13.80 -20.54 -8.96
CA TYR A 212 13.45 -21.49 -7.92
C TYR A 212 12.41 -20.83 -7.02
N LEU A 213 11.17 -21.28 -7.11
CA LEU A 213 10.05 -20.74 -6.33
C LEU A 213 9.72 -21.74 -5.21
N ASN A 214 9.42 -21.28 -4.00
CA ASN A 214 9.01 -22.21 -2.95
C ASN A 214 7.68 -22.86 -3.36
N ALA A 215 7.55 -24.17 -3.19
CA ALA A 215 6.34 -24.92 -3.49
C ALA A 215 5.39 -24.86 -2.28
N GLU A 216 4.12 -24.57 -2.55
CA GLU A 216 3.03 -24.75 -1.58
C GLU A 216 2.28 -26.06 -1.83
N SER A 217 2.18 -26.47 -3.10
CA SER A 217 1.73 -27.79 -3.52
C SER A 217 2.73 -28.42 -4.48
N ILE A 218 2.90 -29.75 -4.38
CA ILE A 218 3.80 -30.55 -5.23
C ILE A 218 3.04 -31.22 -6.39
N ASP A 219 1.77 -31.59 -6.19
CA ASP A 219 0.96 -32.28 -7.19
C ASP A 219 -0.51 -31.79 -7.18
N PRO A 220 -0.90 -30.90 -8.13
CA PRO A 220 -0.04 -30.26 -9.11
C PRO A 220 0.92 -29.24 -8.43
N PRO A 221 2.07 -28.93 -9.05
CA PRO A 221 2.96 -27.87 -8.58
C PRO A 221 2.27 -26.50 -8.54
N ILE A 222 2.26 -25.86 -7.36
CA ILE A 222 1.77 -24.49 -7.14
C ILE A 222 2.81 -23.75 -6.29
N PRO A 223 3.30 -22.58 -6.73
CA PRO A 223 4.26 -21.80 -5.96
C PRO A 223 3.59 -21.17 -4.74
N ALA A 224 4.37 -20.85 -3.72
CA ALA A 224 3.90 -20.19 -2.50
C ALA A 224 3.13 -18.92 -2.83
N GLN A 225 1.92 -18.82 -2.26
CA GLN A 225 0.95 -17.75 -2.48
C GLN A 225 0.49 -17.60 -3.94
N GLY A 226 0.81 -18.58 -4.81
CA GLY A 226 0.63 -18.51 -6.25
C GLY A 226 1.48 -17.42 -6.93
N HIS A 227 2.59 -17.02 -6.31
CA HIS A 227 3.51 -16.03 -6.88
C HIS A 227 4.33 -16.63 -8.02
N LEU A 228 4.23 -16.04 -9.20
CA LEU A 228 4.97 -16.42 -10.40
C LEU A 228 6.25 -15.59 -10.61
N ILE A 229 6.36 -14.43 -9.96
CA ILE A 229 7.53 -13.55 -10.08
C ILE A 229 8.09 -13.26 -8.70
N TRP A 230 9.25 -13.83 -8.40
CA TRP A 230 10.12 -13.38 -7.32
C TRP A 230 11.34 -12.72 -7.92
N ALA A 231 11.59 -11.47 -7.52
CA ALA A 231 12.66 -10.69 -8.11
C ALA A 231 13.20 -9.64 -7.14
N HIS A 232 14.42 -9.20 -7.41
CA HIS A 232 15.06 -8.13 -6.67
C HIS A 232 14.33 -6.78 -6.85
N SER A 233 14.34 -5.89 -5.85
CA SER A 233 13.75 -4.54 -5.94
C SER A 233 14.17 -3.78 -7.20
N GLU A 234 15.48 -3.70 -7.47
CA GLU A 234 16.02 -3.07 -8.69
C GLU A 234 15.43 -3.62 -10.00
N TRP A 235 15.06 -4.90 -10.06
CA TRP A 235 14.44 -5.48 -11.24
C TRP A 235 13.02 -4.95 -11.43
N TRP A 236 12.22 -4.89 -10.36
CA TRP A 236 10.87 -4.33 -10.38
C TRP A 236 10.88 -2.87 -10.83
N GLU A 237 11.75 -2.04 -10.21
CA GLU A 237 11.89 -0.63 -10.60
C GLU A 237 12.29 -0.48 -12.07
N LYS A 238 13.18 -1.35 -12.57
CA LYS A 238 13.58 -1.35 -13.98
C LYS A 238 12.40 -1.63 -14.92
N GLN A 239 11.48 -2.53 -14.55
CA GLN A 239 10.29 -2.81 -15.37
C GLN A 239 9.40 -1.58 -15.47
N PHE A 240 9.04 -0.96 -14.35
CA PHE A 240 8.21 0.25 -14.36
C PHE A 240 8.88 1.42 -15.09
N ARG A 241 10.19 1.61 -14.90
CA ARG A 241 10.96 2.66 -15.58
C ARG A 241 10.99 2.52 -17.09
N LYS A 242 11.01 1.28 -17.62
CA LYS A 242 10.92 1.02 -19.07
C LYS A 242 9.66 1.63 -19.69
N HIS A 243 8.58 1.76 -18.89
CA HIS A 243 7.28 2.32 -19.29
C HIS A 243 7.12 3.80 -18.92
N GLY A 244 8.22 4.51 -18.66
CA GLY A 244 8.21 5.95 -18.38
C GLY A 244 7.77 6.34 -16.97
N LEU A 245 7.69 5.36 -16.05
CA LEU A 245 7.42 5.62 -14.64
C LEU A 245 8.71 6.01 -13.90
N ILE A 246 8.63 7.07 -13.10
CA ILE A 246 9.73 7.55 -12.24
C ILE A 246 9.37 7.30 -10.79
N ARG A 247 10.28 6.65 -10.05
CA ARG A 247 10.11 6.40 -8.61
C ARG A 247 10.22 7.71 -7.82
N LEU A 248 9.32 7.88 -6.85
CA LEU A 248 9.15 9.10 -6.06
C LEU A 248 9.80 8.96 -4.69
N GLU A 249 11.10 8.72 -4.65
CA GLU A 249 11.86 8.35 -3.44
C GLU A 249 11.60 9.25 -2.23
N GLU A 250 11.64 10.57 -2.40
CA GLU A 250 11.46 11.51 -1.27
C GLU A 250 10.02 11.47 -0.71
N LEU A 251 9.02 11.23 -1.57
CA LEU A 251 7.64 11.07 -1.13
C LEU A 251 7.47 9.72 -0.44
N GLU A 252 8.08 8.67 -1.00
CA GLU A 252 8.07 7.30 -0.47
C GLU A 252 8.72 7.23 0.92
N LYS A 253 9.93 7.77 1.10
CA LYS A 253 10.61 7.92 2.42
C LYS A 253 9.72 8.61 3.45
N ARG A 254 8.97 9.64 3.03
CA ARG A 254 8.02 10.34 3.93
C ARG A 254 6.86 9.45 4.32
N MET A 255 6.38 8.60 3.42
CA MET A 255 5.30 7.66 3.73
C MET A 255 5.82 6.54 4.63
N HIS A 256 7.01 5.98 4.40
CA HIS A 256 7.62 4.99 5.31
C HIS A 256 7.72 5.50 6.74
N ARG A 257 8.29 6.70 6.93
CA ARG A 257 8.37 7.33 8.26
C ARG A 257 7.02 7.49 8.97
N LEU A 258 5.93 7.59 8.22
CA LEU A 258 4.60 7.79 8.79
C LEU A 258 3.84 6.47 9.01
N PHE A 259 4.11 5.43 8.23
CA PHE A 259 3.24 4.25 8.18
C PHE A 259 3.92 2.93 8.54
N ASP A 260 5.25 2.81 8.52
CA ASP A 260 5.92 1.51 8.69
C ASP A 260 5.61 0.83 10.03
N GLU A 261 5.37 1.58 11.10
CA GLU A 261 4.95 1.04 12.39
C GLU A 261 3.55 0.40 12.38
N HIS A 262 2.74 0.72 11.37
CA HIS A 262 1.36 0.28 11.23
C HIS A 262 1.18 -0.75 10.12
N LEU A 263 2.16 -0.86 9.21
CA LEU A 263 2.09 -1.79 8.10
C LEU A 263 2.57 -3.17 8.54
N PHE A 264 1.84 -4.20 8.09
CA PHE A 264 2.36 -5.56 8.10
C PHE A 264 3.71 -5.61 7.38
N TYR A 265 4.58 -6.53 7.82
CA TYR A 265 5.96 -6.61 7.35
C TYR A 265 6.07 -6.62 5.81
N ALA A 266 5.29 -7.47 5.13
CA ALA A 266 5.28 -7.53 3.67
C ALA A 266 4.83 -6.23 2.98
N ARG A 267 3.90 -5.48 3.60
CA ARG A 267 3.37 -4.22 3.07
C ARG A 267 4.39 -3.08 3.10
N LYS A 268 5.50 -3.24 3.81
CA LYS A 268 6.62 -2.27 3.83
C LYS A 268 7.42 -2.27 2.53
N SER A 269 7.28 -3.29 1.68
CA SER A 269 7.87 -3.27 0.34
C SER A 269 6.91 -2.58 -0.62
N PHE A 270 6.83 -1.25 -0.54
CA PHE A 270 5.96 -0.45 -1.38
C PHE A 270 6.71 0.60 -2.20
N TYR A 271 6.12 0.96 -3.32
CA TYR A 271 6.68 1.87 -4.29
C TYR A 271 5.68 2.97 -4.64
N LEU A 272 6.20 4.19 -4.81
CA LEU A 272 5.45 5.30 -5.40
C LEU A 272 6.09 5.70 -6.72
N PHE A 273 5.28 5.77 -7.78
CA PHE A 273 5.71 6.25 -9.09
C PHE A 273 4.85 7.40 -9.61
N SER A 274 5.37 8.13 -10.58
CA SER A 274 4.58 8.99 -11.47
C SER A 274 5.07 8.89 -12.91
N LEU A 275 4.28 9.42 -13.85
CA LEU A 275 4.79 9.71 -15.18
C LEU A 275 5.83 10.83 -15.15
N ASP A 276 6.74 10.86 -16.13
CA ASP A 276 7.65 12.00 -16.31
C ASP A 276 6.99 13.17 -17.05
N THR A 277 6.04 13.83 -16.41
CA THR A 277 5.39 15.02 -16.95
C THR A 277 5.55 16.23 -16.03
N PHE A 278 5.37 17.42 -16.59
CA PHE A 278 5.32 18.65 -15.79
C PHE A 278 4.19 18.63 -14.75
N GLN A 279 3.02 18.09 -15.10
CA GLN A 279 1.85 18.05 -14.24
C GLN A 279 2.08 17.10 -13.05
N ALA A 280 2.63 15.91 -13.30
CA ALA A 280 3.02 14.96 -12.26
C ALA A 280 4.06 15.58 -11.31
N ARG A 281 5.14 16.16 -11.85
CA ARG A 281 6.17 16.86 -11.04
C ARG A 281 5.55 17.97 -10.18
N ARG A 282 4.63 18.77 -10.72
CA ARG A 282 3.91 19.82 -9.96
C ARG A 282 3.04 19.22 -8.85
N ARG A 283 2.31 18.13 -9.12
CA ARG A 283 1.51 17.43 -8.10
C ARG A 283 2.39 16.90 -6.98
N VAL A 284 3.48 16.20 -7.31
CA VAL A 284 4.45 15.66 -6.34
C VAL A 284 5.07 16.79 -5.51
N GLN A 285 5.53 17.88 -6.12
CA GLN A 285 6.03 19.05 -5.38
C GLN A 285 4.96 19.64 -4.46
N GLY A 286 3.71 19.69 -4.91
CA GLY A 286 2.57 20.09 -4.09
C GLY A 286 2.39 19.17 -2.88
N LEU A 287 2.46 17.85 -3.07
CA LEU A 287 2.40 16.85 -2.01
C LEU A 287 3.58 16.96 -1.06
N LEU A 288 4.80 17.22 -1.52
CA LEU A 288 5.99 17.38 -0.67
C LEU A 288 5.98 18.69 0.13
N ARG A 289 5.57 19.80 -0.48
CA ARG A 289 5.47 21.12 0.19
C ARG A 289 4.37 21.13 1.23
N LYS A 290 3.20 20.64 0.84
CA LYS A 290 2.05 20.56 1.74
C LYS A 290 2.22 19.36 2.68
N GLY A 291 3.05 18.38 2.33
CA GLY A 291 3.60 17.26 3.09
C GLY A 291 2.61 16.20 3.53
N PRO A 292 2.91 14.91 3.37
CA PRO A 292 2.63 13.92 4.41
C PRO A 292 3.38 14.34 5.69
N ASN A 293 2.66 14.42 6.80
CA ASN A 293 3.20 14.67 8.15
C ASN A 293 2.25 14.04 9.17
N TYR A 294 2.65 13.93 10.44
CA TYR A 294 1.87 13.24 11.46
C TYR A 294 0.52 13.92 11.68
N PHE A 295 0.47 15.26 11.62
CA PHE A 295 -0.81 15.98 11.69
C PHE A 295 -1.80 15.58 10.59
N ARG A 296 -1.33 15.39 9.35
CA ARG A 296 -2.18 14.93 8.25
C ARG A 296 -2.55 13.46 8.35
N LYS A 297 -1.61 12.61 8.76
CA LYS A 297 -1.87 11.20 9.07
C LYS A 297 -3.01 11.10 10.09
N TRP A 298 -2.86 11.78 11.24
CA TRP A 298 -3.89 11.85 12.27
C TRP A 298 -5.24 12.36 11.75
N LYS A 299 -5.25 13.48 11.01
CA LYS A 299 -6.50 14.01 10.44
C LYS A 299 -7.18 13.00 9.52
N ILE A 300 -6.41 12.32 8.66
CA ILE A 300 -6.93 11.29 7.77
C ILE A 300 -7.47 10.10 8.55
N PHE A 301 -6.79 9.66 9.61
CA PHE A 301 -7.26 8.58 10.47
C PHE A 301 -8.59 8.94 11.12
N VAL A 302 -8.70 10.14 11.70
CA VAL A 302 -9.97 10.64 12.26
C VAL A 302 -11.07 10.69 11.21
N ASP A 303 -10.81 11.33 10.06
CA ASP A 303 -11.81 11.46 8.99
C ASP A 303 -12.24 10.07 8.45
N LEU A 304 -11.32 9.11 8.34
CA LEU A 304 -11.60 7.75 7.88
C LEU A 304 -12.38 6.94 8.93
N THR A 305 -12.03 7.04 10.22
CA THR A 305 -12.78 6.42 11.31
C THR A 305 -14.22 6.92 11.35
N GLU A 306 -14.46 8.22 11.24
CA GLU A 306 -15.83 8.78 11.21
C GLU A 306 -16.64 8.28 10.00
N GLU A 307 -15.98 8.10 8.87
CA GLU A 307 -16.61 7.59 7.65
C GLU A 307 -16.90 6.08 7.75
N ILE A 308 -16.04 5.32 8.43
CA ILE A 308 -16.27 3.91 8.73
C ILE A 308 -17.45 3.76 9.67
N CYS A 309 -17.53 4.50 10.78
CA CYS A 309 -18.67 4.42 11.70
C CYS A 309 -19.99 4.73 10.98
N ARG A 310 -20.02 5.73 10.10
CA ARG A 310 -21.21 6.02 9.28
C ARG A 310 -21.57 4.90 8.30
N LEU A 311 -20.56 4.23 7.75
CA LEU A 311 -20.75 3.09 6.87
C LEU A 311 -21.29 1.88 7.65
N GLU A 312 -20.73 1.58 8.82
CA GLU A 312 -21.20 0.55 9.76
C GLU A 312 -22.66 0.77 10.17
N GLU A 313 -23.03 2.00 10.53
CA GLU A 313 -24.41 2.39 10.83
C GLU A 313 -25.33 2.11 9.64
N SER A 314 -24.89 2.38 8.41
CA SER A 314 -25.69 2.14 7.20
C SER A 314 -25.79 0.67 6.80
N LEU A 315 -24.78 -0.14 7.13
CA LEU A 315 -24.73 -1.57 6.84
C LEU A 315 -25.38 -2.40 7.96
N GLY A 316 -25.56 -1.84 9.16
CA GLY A 316 -26.11 -2.54 10.32
C GLY A 316 -25.14 -3.53 10.96
N GLY A 317 -23.82 -3.31 10.82
CA GLY A 317 -22.79 -4.24 11.31
C GLY A 317 -21.42 -3.59 11.48
N THR A 318 -20.53 -4.26 12.21
CA THR A 318 -19.15 -3.81 12.45
C THR A 318 -18.26 -4.19 11.28
N LEU A 319 -17.70 -3.19 10.60
CA LEU A 319 -16.89 -3.33 9.40
C LEU A 319 -15.42 -3.57 9.73
N ILE A 320 -14.93 -3.01 10.84
CA ILE A 320 -13.54 -3.08 11.26
C ILE A 320 -13.45 -3.21 12.77
N ASP A 321 -12.38 -3.81 13.30
CA ASP A 321 -12.17 -3.85 14.75
C ASP A 321 -12.06 -2.44 15.34
N GLN A 322 -13.11 -2.01 16.04
CA GLN A 322 -13.22 -0.68 16.63
C GLN A 322 -12.23 -0.44 17.77
N LYS A 323 -11.79 -1.50 18.47
CA LYS A 323 -10.79 -1.38 19.53
C LYS A 323 -9.43 -1.11 18.90
N GLU A 324 -9.06 -1.86 17.87
CA GLU A 324 -7.81 -1.68 17.12
C GLU A 324 -7.78 -0.32 16.41
N LEU A 325 -8.90 0.09 15.82
CA LEU A 325 -9.07 1.39 15.18
C LEU A 325 -8.86 2.55 16.17
N LYS A 326 -9.47 2.49 17.36
CA LYS A 326 -9.30 3.52 18.40
C LYS A 326 -7.86 3.61 18.89
N ALA A 327 -7.21 2.46 19.11
CA ALA A 327 -5.80 2.41 19.50
C ALA A 327 -4.90 3.08 18.44
N THR A 328 -5.17 2.80 17.17
CA THR A 328 -4.46 3.38 16.02
C THR A 328 -4.61 4.90 15.95
N VAL A 329 -5.83 5.42 16.10
CA VAL A 329 -6.08 6.88 16.11
C VAL A 329 -5.39 7.56 17.29
N HIS A 330 -5.44 6.93 18.47
CA HIS A 330 -4.78 7.45 19.67
C HIS A 330 -3.26 7.53 19.49
N HIS A 331 -2.64 6.48 18.95
CA HIS A 331 -1.23 6.47 18.61
C HIS A 331 -0.86 7.65 17.69
N ALA A 332 -1.59 7.82 16.59
CA ALA A 332 -1.36 8.91 15.64
C ALA A 332 -1.58 10.31 16.25
N GLU A 333 -2.50 10.45 17.21
CA GLU A 333 -2.70 11.71 17.96
C GLU A 333 -1.45 12.06 18.79
N VAL A 334 -0.88 11.07 19.49
CA VAL A 334 0.33 11.25 20.30
C VAL A 334 1.51 11.68 19.43
N GLU A 335 1.72 11.04 18.28
CA GLU A 335 2.78 11.42 17.33
C GLU A 335 2.58 12.82 16.77
N ALA A 336 1.34 13.17 16.36
CA ALA A 336 1.01 14.50 15.85
C ALA A 336 1.29 15.59 16.89
N ASN A 337 0.91 15.36 18.14
CA ASN A 337 1.19 16.27 19.25
C ASN A 337 2.70 16.47 19.45
N THR A 338 3.46 15.39 19.37
CA THR A 338 4.92 15.39 19.52
C THR A 338 5.59 16.18 18.39
N GLU A 339 5.19 15.96 17.14
CA GLU A 339 5.72 16.70 15.99
C GLU A 339 5.41 18.19 16.09
N VAL A 340 4.16 18.55 16.41
CA VAL A 340 3.71 19.95 16.54
C VAL A 340 4.52 20.66 17.62
N LYS A 341 4.69 20.05 18.80
CA LYS A 341 5.50 20.59 19.89
C LYS A 341 6.94 20.84 19.44
N GLY A 342 7.59 19.86 18.80
CA GLY A 342 8.97 20.00 18.33
C GLY A 342 9.15 21.09 17.25
N ARG A 343 8.14 21.31 16.39
CA ARG A 343 8.18 22.42 15.41
C ARG A 343 8.12 23.79 16.08
N ILE A 344 7.28 23.92 17.10
CA ILE A 344 7.14 25.15 17.87
C ILE A 344 8.44 25.46 18.59
N GLU A 345 9.04 24.48 19.25
CA GLU A 345 10.33 24.63 19.91
C GLU A 345 11.42 25.08 18.93
N ARG A 346 11.55 24.42 17.76
CA ARG A 346 12.51 24.83 16.72
C ARG A 346 12.27 26.26 16.21
N TRP A 347 11.02 26.67 16.06
CA TRP A 347 10.70 28.03 15.65
C TRP A 347 11.11 29.06 16.71
N ILE A 348 10.88 28.76 17.99
CA ILE A 348 11.30 29.60 19.12
C ILE A 348 12.84 29.70 19.11
N TRP A 349 13.55 28.58 19.05
CA TRP A 349 15.03 28.54 19.07
C TRP A 349 15.68 29.22 17.86
N GLY A 350 15.20 28.94 16.65
CA GLY A 350 15.73 29.58 15.44
C GLY A 350 15.42 31.09 15.36
N THR A 351 14.43 31.57 16.11
CA THR A 351 14.14 33.02 16.24
C THR A 351 15.03 33.66 17.31
N ALA A 352 15.25 32.94 18.42
CA ALA A 352 16.15 33.30 19.50
C ALA A 352 17.60 33.48 19.03
N GLU A 353 18.15 32.49 18.32
CA GLU A 353 19.53 32.51 17.80
C GLU A 353 19.76 33.67 16.83
N ARG A 354 18.81 33.91 15.91
CA ARG A 354 18.90 35.02 14.95
C ARG A 354 18.90 36.40 15.58
N LYS A 355 18.38 36.54 16.80
CA LYS A 355 18.31 37.83 17.49
C LYS A 355 19.47 38.08 18.46
N GLY A 356 20.41 37.13 18.64
CA GLY A 356 21.60 37.32 19.48
C GLY A 356 21.31 37.64 20.96
N GLN A 357 20.09 37.39 21.44
CA GLN A 357 19.63 37.81 22.76
C GLN A 357 19.46 36.60 23.70
N SER A 358 20.54 36.06 24.24
CA SER A 358 20.48 34.90 25.15
C SER A 358 19.86 35.19 26.52
N GLY A 359 19.81 36.46 26.97
CA GLY A 359 19.42 36.81 28.35
C GLY A 359 17.92 36.96 28.66
N LEU A 360 17.08 37.29 27.67
CA LEU A 360 15.63 37.59 27.88
C LEU A 360 14.69 36.46 27.45
N LEU A 361 15.22 35.36 26.93
CA LEU A 361 14.42 34.33 26.26
C LEU A 361 13.80 33.30 27.18
N GLY A 362 14.29 33.10 28.41
CA GLY A 362 13.75 32.08 29.32
C GLY A 362 12.26 32.26 29.60
N PRO A 363 11.82 33.44 30.08
CA PRO A 363 10.40 33.72 30.33
C PRO A 363 9.56 33.74 29.05
N LEU A 364 10.10 34.31 27.95
CA LEU A 364 9.40 34.35 26.66
C LEU A 364 9.22 32.95 26.05
N ARG A 365 10.20 32.06 26.25
CA ARG A 365 10.16 30.66 25.84
C ARG A 365 9.05 29.92 26.57
N LEU A 366 9.04 29.97 27.91
CA LEU A 366 7.99 29.31 28.69
C LEU A 366 6.61 29.85 28.32
N PHE A 367 6.49 31.15 28.06
CA PHE A 367 5.26 31.76 27.57
C PHE A 367 4.83 31.25 26.19
N LEU A 368 5.75 31.19 25.21
CA LEU A 368 5.46 30.71 23.86
C LEU A 368 5.17 29.21 23.81
N GLU A 369 5.90 28.39 24.55
CA GLU A 369 5.62 26.95 24.71
C GLU A 369 4.24 26.73 25.34
N HIS A 370 3.93 27.48 26.40
CA HIS A 370 2.61 27.42 27.04
C HIS A 370 1.49 27.90 26.11
N TRP A 371 1.71 28.99 25.36
CA TRP A 371 0.72 29.53 24.41
C TRP A 371 0.49 28.57 23.24
N ALA A 372 1.54 28.00 22.70
CA ALA A 372 1.48 26.98 21.66
C ALA A 372 0.74 25.73 22.12
N TYR A 373 1.06 25.23 23.33
CA TYR A 373 0.37 24.10 23.93
C TYR A 373 -1.11 24.42 24.14
N ARG A 374 -1.46 25.58 24.71
CA ARG A 374 -2.84 26.05 24.88
C ARG A 374 -3.56 26.23 23.54
N PHE A 375 -2.88 26.74 22.53
CA PHE A 375 -3.43 26.91 21.18
C PHE A 375 -3.73 25.56 20.56
N TRP A 376 -2.82 24.61 20.71
CA TRP A 376 -2.95 23.25 20.20
C TRP A 376 -4.02 22.46 20.96
N GLU A 377 -4.04 22.49 22.29
CA GLU A 377 -5.11 21.93 23.13
C GLU A 377 -6.46 22.57 22.81
N GLY A 378 -6.49 23.88 22.64
CA GLY A 378 -7.69 24.60 22.21
C GLY A 378 -8.08 24.28 20.77
N TYR A 379 -7.12 23.96 19.89
CA TYR A 379 -7.38 23.48 18.54
C TYR A 379 -7.95 22.06 18.58
N LEU A 380 -7.32 21.13 19.30
CA LEU A 380 -7.79 19.76 19.49
C LEU A 380 -9.16 19.74 20.15
N THR A 381 -9.39 20.53 21.18
CA THR A 381 -10.68 20.63 21.87
C THR A 381 -11.74 21.19 20.94
N ARG A 382 -11.46 22.26 20.19
CA ARG A 382 -12.41 22.80 19.20
C ARG A 382 -12.65 21.82 18.05
N TYR A 383 -11.61 21.11 17.62
CA TYR A 383 -11.68 20.10 16.57
C TYR A 383 -12.55 18.93 17.04
N LYS A 384 -12.25 18.35 18.21
CA LYS A 384 -13.02 17.30 18.87
C LYS A 384 -14.46 17.76 19.11
N ARG A 385 -14.70 18.97 19.61
CA ARG A 385 -16.08 19.49 19.82
C ARG A 385 -16.86 19.67 18.51
N ARG A 386 -16.20 20.09 17.42
CA ARG A 386 -16.83 20.24 16.11
C ARG A 386 -17.16 18.91 15.44
N ARG A 387 -16.34 17.89 15.69
CA ARG A 387 -16.45 16.57 15.05
C ARG A 387 -17.19 15.53 15.89
N TYR A 388 -17.03 15.62 17.21
CA TYR A 388 -17.63 14.80 18.25
C TYR A 388 -18.36 15.72 19.25
N PRO A 389 -19.54 16.25 18.89
CA PRO A 389 -20.36 16.95 19.87
C PRO A 389 -20.65 15.99 21.03
N PRO A 390 -20.62 16.45 22.30
CA PRO A 390 -20.99 15.60 23.43
C PRO A 390 -22.40 15.06 23.18
N ALA A 391 -22.61 13.77 23.45
CA ALA A 391 -23.93 13.15 23.37
C ALA A 391 -24.91 14.01 24.17
N VAL A 392 -25.97 14.47 23.53
CA VAL A 392 -27.04 15.20 24.21
C VAL A 392 -27.76 14.14 25.05
N GLY A 393 -27.50 14.19 26.36
CA GLY A 393 -28.11 13.31 27.34
C GLY A 393 -29.59 13.58 27.56
#